data_AF-A0A5S4GLU3-F1
#
_entry.id   AF-A0A5S4GLU3-F1
#
_cell.length_a   1.000
_cell.length_b   1.000
_cell.length_c   1.000
_cell.angle_alpha   90.00
_cell.angle_beta   90.00
_cell.angle_gamma   90.00
#
_symmetry.space_group_name_H-M   'P 1'
#
loop_
_entity.id
_entity.type
_entity.pdbx_description
1 polymer ?
#
loop_
_entity_poly.entity_id
_entity_poly.type
_entity_poly.pdbx_seq_one_letter_code
_entity_poly.pdbx_strand_id
1 'polypeptide(L)' 'MPLLWIYAGGPDDHVGLGVIVLAVPGGAWGYHDAERGRRGYLAPCGDAKAAAGQVEDLLKHRMFPGTW' A
#
# COMPACT_ATOMS: atom_id res chain seq x y z
N MET A 1 -10.52 2.81 -12.41
CA MET A 1 -9.79 1.57 -12.06
C MET A 1 -10.23 1.16 -10.66
N PRO A 2 -10.33 -0.15 -10.36
CA PRO A 2 -10.66 -0.58 -9.00
C PRO A 2 -9.58 -0.09 -8.03
N LEU A 3 -10.04 0.51 -6.93
CA LEU A 3 -9.23 1.03 -5.84
C LEU A 3 -9.67 0.32 -4.56
N LEU A 4 -8.72 -0.28 -3.86
CA LEU A 4 -8.93 -0.77 -2.51
C LEU A 4 -8.39 0.26 -1.54
N TRP A 5 -9.24 0.80 -0.68
CA TRP A 5 -8.77 1.71 0.37
C TRP A 5 -8.58 0.94 1.68
N ILE A 6 -7.40 1.09 2.28
CA ILE A 6 -7.03 0.46 3.55
C ILE A 6 -6.90 1.56 4.59
N TYR A 7 -7.53 1.38 5.75
CA TYR A 7 -7.50 2.31 6.87
C TYR A 7 -6.85 1.66 8.09
N ALA A 8 -6.09 2.44 8.84
CA ALA A 8 -5.68 2.14 10.20
C ALA A 8 -6.01 3.35 11.10
N GLY A 9 -6.73 3.10 12.19
CA GLY A 9 -7.18 4.13 13.11
C GLY A 9 -6.63 3.93 14.51
N GLY A 10 -6.17 5.03 15.13
CA GLY A 10 -5.94 5.16 16.56
C GLY A 10 -6.96 6.12 17.22
N PRO A 11 -6.86 6.34 18.54
CA PRO A 11 -7.77 7.22 19.29
C PRO A 11 -7.77 8.68 18.81
N ASP A 12 -6.62 9.16 18.34
CA ASP A 12 -6.38 10.59 18.05
C ASP A 12 -6.14 10.88 16.56
N ASP A 13 -5.81 9.88 15.74
CA ASP A 13 -5.56 10.06 14.31
C ASP A 13 -5.90 8.79 13.49
N HIS A 14 -6.17 8.98 12.21
CA HIS A 14 -6.48 7.93 11.25
C HIS A 14 -5.62 8.09 9.99
N VAL A 15 -4.95 7.02 9.60
CA VAL A 15 -4.15 6.97 8.37
C VAL A 15 -4.78 5.99 7.39
N GLY A 16 -4.57 6.24 6.10
CA GLY A 16 -5.05 5.34 5.07
C GLY A 16 -4.09 5.26 3.89
N LEU A 17 -4.32 4.27 3.04
CA LEU A 17 -3.59 4.05 1.81
C LEU A 17 -4.54 3.49 0.75
N GLY A 18 -4.55 4.12 -0.42
CA GLY A 18 -5.19 3.56 -1.60
C GLY A 18 -4.26 2.56 -2.29
N VAL A 19 -4.79 1.38 -2.64
CA VAL A 19 -4.08 0.35 -3.40
C VAL A 19 -4.80 0.11 -4.73
N ILE A 20 -4.04 0.20 -5.83
CA ILE A 20 -4.48 -0.11 -7.18
C ILE A 20 -3.66 -1.26 -7.77
N VAL A 21 -4.14 -1.80 -8.88
CA VAL A 21 -3.42 -2.84 -9.64
C VAL A 21 -2.92 -2.25 -10.95
N LEU A 22 -1.62 -2.36 -11.21
CA LEU A 22 -0.98 -1.86 -12.43
C LEU A 22 -0.15 -2.96 -13.10
N ALA A 23 -0.06 -2.90 -14.43
CA ALA A 23 0.81 -3.79 -15.20
C ALA A 23 2.27 -3.40 -14.96
N VAL A 24 3.10 -4.41 -14.67
CA VAL A 24 4.55 -4.28 -14.46
C VAL A 24 5.32 -4.89 -15.65
N PRO A 25 6.59 -4.50 -15.87
CA PRO A 25 7.41 -5.11 -16.91
C PRO A 25 7.43 -6.65 -16.80
N GLY A 26 7.35 -7.34 -17.94
CA GLY A 26 7.26 -8.81 -17.99
C GLY A 26 5.84 -9.38 -18.06
N GLY A 27 4.82 -8.54 -18.22
CA GLY A 27 3.43 -8.99 -18.46
C GLY A 27 2.68 -9.41 -17.19
N ALA A 28 3.28 -9.22 -16.02
CA ALA A 28 2.65 -9.45 -14.74
C ALA A 28 1.90 -8.19 -14.24
N TRP A 29 1.20 -8.34 -13.13
CA TRP A 29 0.49 -7.27 -12.43
C TRP A 29 1.04 -7.12 -11.01
N GLY A 30 1.10 -5.89 -10.51
CA GLY A 30 1.52 -5.57 -9.15
C GLY A 30 0.43 -4.83 -8.39
N TYR A 31 0.46 -4.95 -7.07
CA TYR A 31 -0.23 -4.02 -6.17
C TYR A 31 0.63 -2.75 -6.03
N HIS A 32 -0.01 -1.59 -6.11
CA HIS A 32 0.65 -0.31 -6.04
C HIS A 32 -0.08 0.64 -5.10
N ASP A 33 0.68 1.44 -4.36
CA ASP A 33 0.20 2.68 -3.77
C ASP A 33 -0.39 3.58 -4.87
N ALA A 34 -1.67 3.91 -4.72
CA ALA A 34 -2.45 4.69 -5.67
C ALA A 34 -1.90 6.11 -5.87
N GLU A 35 -1.36 6.73 -4.82
CA GLU A 35 -0.82 8.10 -4.86
C GLU A 35 0.51 8.13 -5.60
N ARG A 36 1.30 7.05 -5.51
CA ARG A 36 2.62 6.93 -6.14
C ARG A 36 2.58 6.24 -7.51
N GLY A 37 1.44 5.62 -7.86
CA GLY A 37 1.23 4.93 -9.13
C GLY A 37 2.33 3.90 -9.42
N ARG A 38 2.95 3.98 -10.61
CA ARG A 38 4.01 3.05 -11.01
C ARG A 38 5.23 3.03 -10.08
N ARG A 39 5.51 4.13 -9.36
CA ARG A 39 6.61 4.21 -8.38
C ARG A 39 6.22 3.63 -7.01
N GLY A 40 4.95 3.31 -6.81
CA GLY A 40 4.40 2.79 -5.56
C GLY A 40 4.33 1.28 -5.49
N TYR A 41 5.19 0.53 -6.18
CA TYR A 41 5.11 -0.93 -6.18
C TYR A 41 5.21 -1.49 -4.75
N LEU A 42 4.24 -2.31 -4.36
CA LEU A 42 4.17 -2.96 -3.05
C LEU A 42 4.60 -4.43 -3.17
N ALA A 43 3.92 -5.17 -4.05
CA ALA A 43 4.12 -6.62 -4.19
C ALA A 43 3.51 -7.12 -5.52
N PRO A 44 3.90 -8.31 -6.01
CA PRO A 44 3.25 -8.90 -7.17
C PRO A 44 1.81 -9.32 -6.84
N CYS A 45 0.91 -9.21 -7.82
CA CYS A 45 -0.42 -9.78 -7.70
C CYS A 45 -0.31 -11.30 -7.51
N GLY A 46 -1.08 -11.85 -6.57
CA GLY A 46 -0.97 -13.24 -6.11
C GLY A 46 -0.25 -13.38 -4.76
N ASP A 47 0.51 -12.39 -4.31
CA ASP A 47 1.11 -12.35 -2.97
C ASP A 47 0.52 -11.22 -2.12
N ALA A 48 -0.73 -11.42 -1.69
CA ALA A 48 -1.43 -10.47 -0.83
C ALA A 48 -0.77 -10.33 0.56
N LYS A 49 -0.03 -11.34 1.02
CA LYS A 49 0.63 -11.31 2.33
C LYS A 49 1.83 -10.37 2.30
N ALA A 50 2.67 -10.45 1.26
CA ALA A 50 3.76 -9.48 1.07
C ALA A 50 3.22 -8.06 0.90
N ALA A 51 2.12 -7.89 0.14
CA ALA A 51 1.45 -6.60 -0.01
C ALA A 51 0.99 -6.05 1.34
N ALA A 52 0.32 -6.87 2.15
CA ALA A 52 -0.16 -6.47 3.47
C ALA A 52 0.97 -6.02 4.41
N GLY A 53 2.12 -6.70 4.39
CA GLY A 53 3.30 -6.29 5.17
C GLY A 53 3.82 -4.90 4.77
N GLN A 54 3.93 -4.63 3.46
CA GLN A 54 4.34 -3.31 2.97
C GLN A 54 3.35 -2.21 3.36
N VAL A 55 2.04 -2.51 3.29
CA VAL A 55 0.99 -1.58 3.73
C VAL A 55 1.09 -1.33 5.24
N GLU A 56 1.28 -2.37 6.04
CA GLU A 56 1.44 -2.25 7.49
C GLU A 56 2.61 -1.34 7.86
N ASP A 57 3.78 -1.53 7.24
CA ASP A 57 4.96 -0.69 7.48
C ASP A 57 4.71 0.77 7.11
N LEU A 58 4.04 1.03 5.96
CA LEU A 58 3.68 2.38 5.53
C LEU A 58 2.69 3.05 6.49
N LEU A 59 1.65 2.33 6.92
CA LEU A 59 0.65 2.88 7.84
C LEU A 59 1.25 3.11 9.24
N LYS A 60 2.11 2.21 9.74
CA LYS A 60 2.84 2.44 11.00
C LYS A 60 3.72 3.67 10.92
N HIS A 61 4.47 3.86 9.82
CA HIS A 61 5.30 5.05 9.65
C HIS A 61 4.47 6.34 9.62
N ARG A 62 3.27 6.32 9.02
CA ARG A 62 2.35 7.47 9.02
C ARG A 62 1.74 7.72 10.40
N MET A 63 1.40 6.68 11.16
CA MET A 63 0.82 6.81 12.51
C MET A 63 1.83 7.30 13.55
N PHE A 64 3.10 6.89 13.43
CA PHE A 64 4.14 7.17 14.41
C PHE A 64 5.34 7.89 13.75
N PRO A 65 5.16 9.14 13.30
CA PRO A 65 6.25 9.89 12.69
C PRO A 65 7.37 10.13 13.71
N GLY A 66 8.57 9.61 13.44
CA GLY A 66 9.78 9.82 14.26
C GLY A 66 10.22 8.64 15.12
N THR A 67 9.56 7.48 15.05
CA THR A 67 9.98 6.25 15.76
C THR A 67 10.80 5.29 14.89
N TRP A 68 11.31 5.74 13.74
CA TRP A 68 12.01 4.91 12.75
C TRP A 68 13.17 5.67 12.11
#